data_AF-A0A4Z2HF35-F1
#
_entry.id   AF-A0A4Z2HF35-F1
#
_cell.length_a   1.000
_cell.length_b   1.000
_cell.length_c   1.000
_cell.angle_alpha   90.00
_cell.angle_beta   90.00
_cell.angle_gamma   90.00
#
_symmetry.space_group_name_H-M   'P 1'
#
loop_
_entity.id
_entity.type
_entity.pdbx_description
1 polymer ?
#
loop_
_entity_poly.entity_id
_entity_poly.type
_entity_poly.pdbx_seq_one_letter_code
_entity_poly.pdbx_strand_id
1 'polypeptide(L)'
;MDYQKGCNTVSAAAERTERQRELEGSRLNIQQRIQDREKDLKLLHQEVEALNLSADKTVEDSEKIFTELIRLMENRSSDVKEQVRSQQRTEVSRVKDLQEKLEQEISELKLLSHREDLNQFLLNDPSLSPLGEATESSGIDIRPLRYFEDVTAAVSEVRDKLQDVLGEKWTNVLLTSSRIGVYLDHKAGILSFYSVSDTMTLLHRVQTTFTQPLYAGFRLYSTPGTTVEFSKLKETEVSSGTAG
;
A
#
# COMPACT_ATOMS: atom_id res chain seq x y z
N MET A 1 -56.12 55.89 56.46
CA MET A 1 -55.97 56.45 55.11
C MET A 1 -54.86 55.67 54.43
N ASP A 2 -55.21 54.63 53.65
CA ASP A 2 -55.03 54.62 52.19
C ASP A 2 -53.62 55.03 51.65
N TYR A 3 -52.84 54.25 50.89
CA TYR A 3 -53.17 53.24 49.87
C TYR A 3 -51.98 52.27 49.59
N GLN A 4 -52.32 51.15 48.96
CA GLN A 4 -51.47 50.02 48.58
C GLN A 4 -50.26 50.36 47.69
N LYS A 5 -49.10 49.83 48.11
CA LYS A 5 -48.30 48.80 47.41
C LYS A 5 -48.35 48.89 45.88
N GLY A 6 -47.32 49.54 45.32
CA GLY A 6 -47.06 49.60 43.88
C GLY A 6 -46.97 48.20 43.27
N CYS A 7 -48.05 47.77 42.63
CA CYS A 7 -48.03 46.64 41.73
C CYS A 7 -47.80 47.20 40.33
N ASN A 8 -46.59 47.00 39.78
CA ASN A 8 -46.35 47.21 38.36
C ASN A 8 -47.02 46.06 37.60
N THR A 9 -48.35 46.11 37.52
CA THR A 9 -49.13 45.21 36.69
C THR A 9 -48.98 45.71 35.25
N VAL A 10 -47.98 45.20 34.55
CA VAL A 10 -47.85 45.40 33.10
C VAL A 10 -49.13 44.86 32.45
N SER A 11 -49.79 45.67 31.62
CA SER A 11 -51.01 45.23 30.93
C SER A 11 -50.67 44.09 29.96
N ALA A 12 -51.48 43.02 29.98
CA ALA A 12 -51.32 41.86 29.09
C ALA A 12 -51.28 42.24 27.59
N ALA A 13 -51.85 43.38 27.19
CA ALA A 13 -51.75 43.89 25.83
C ALA A 13 -50.34 44.40 25.49
N ALA A 14 -49.70 45.14 26.40
CA ALA A 14 -48.33 45.62 26.21
C ALA A 14 -47.32 44.47 26.17
N GLU A 15 -47.48 43.48 27.05
CA GLU A 15 -46.64 42.27 27.03
C GLU A 15 -46.82 41.47 25.73
N ARG A 16 -48.05 41.35 25.21
CA ARG A 16 -48.29 40.71 23.90
C ARG A 16 -47.60 41.43 22.75
N THR A 17 -47.66 42.76 22.72
CA THR A 17 -47.01 43.56 21.68
C THR A 17 -45.49 43.41 21.73
N GLU A 18 -44.90 43.36 22.93
CA GLU A 18 -43.46 43.12 23.08
C GLU A 18 -43.06 41.73 22.58
N ARG A 19 -43.75 40.68 23.05
CA ARG A 19 -43.50 39.29 22.60
C ARG A 19 -43.70 39.12 21.09
N GLN A 20 -44.66 39.84 20.48
CA GLN A 20 -44.87 39.82 19.04
C GLN A 20 -43.67 40.42 18.28
N ARG A 21 -43.10 41.53 18.78
CA ARG A 21 -41.92 42.16 18.17
C ARG A 21 -40.68 41.28 18.30
N GLU A 22 -40.47 40.67 19.46
CA GLU A 22 -39.40 39.70 19.68
C GLU A 22 -39.52 38.49 18.74
N LEU A 23 -40.74 37.99 18.54
CA LEU A 23 -41.00 36.85 17.66
C LEU A 23 -40.72 37.19 16.19
N GLU A 24 -41.08 38.40 15.75
CA GLU A 24 -40.71 38.89 14.41
C GLU A 24 -39.20 39.03 14.23
N GLY A 25 -38.49 39.56 15.23
CA GLY A 25 -37.03 39.61 15.25
C GLY A 25 -36.39 38.22 15.21
N SER A 26 -36.90 37.27 15.99
CA SER A 26 -36.45 35.88 15.99
C SER A 26 -36.71 35.20 14.63
N ARG A 27 -37.83 35.50 13.97
CA ARG A 27 -38.17 34.93 12.66
C ARG A 27 -37.17 35.36 11.60
N LEU A 28 -36.81 36.64 11.58
CA LEU A 28 -35.80 37.16 10.66
C LEU A 28 -34.42 36.55 10.93
N ASN A 29 -34.03 36.39 12.20
CA ASN A 29 -32.78 35.73 12.56
C ASN A 29 -32.70 34.28 12.06
N ILE A 30 -33.79 33.51 12.25
CA ILE A 30 -33.87 32.13 11.78
C ILE A 30 -33.78 32.08 10.25
N GLN A 31 -34.46 32.97 9.53
CA GLN A 31 -34.41 33.02 8.07
C GLN A 31 -32.99 33.30 7.55
N GLN A 32 -32.27 34.25 8.16
CA GLN A 32 -30.89 34.53 7.80
C GLN A 32 -29.99 33.31 8.03
N ARG A 33 -30.12 32.67 9.20
CA ARG A 33 -29.37 31.46 9.53
C ARG A 33 -29.64 30.30 8.56
N ILE A 34 -30.89 30.15 8.09
CA ILE A 34 -31.23 29.14 7.07
C ILE A 34 -30.48 29.43 5.78
N GLN A 35 -30.52 30.67 5.29
CA GLN A 35 -29.81 31.04 4.05
C GLN A 35 -28.29 30.84 4.15
N ASP A 36 -27.70 31.18 5.28
CA ASP A 36 -26.26 30.97 5.49
C ASP A 36 -25.93 29.48 5.50
N ARG A 37 -26.75 28.65 6.16
CA ARG A 37 -26.58 27.18 6.18
C ARG A 37 -26.81 26.53 4.82
N GLU A 38 -27.72 27.06 3.99
CA GLU A 38 -27.91 26.59 2.62
C GLU A 38 -26.68 26.86 1.75
N LYS A 39 -26.02 28.01 1.93
CA LYS A 39 -24.74 28.30 1.26
C LYS A 39 -23.64 27.35 1.73
N ASP A 40 -23.53 27.12 3.04
CA ASP A 40 -22.55 26.17 3.60
C ASP A 40 -22.78 24.76 3.04
N LEU A 41 -24.04 24.31 2.95
CA LEU A 41 -24.40 23.01 2.39
C LEU A 41 -23.96 22.88 0.93
N LYS A 42 -24.10 23.95 0.14
CA LYS A 42 -23.65 23.97 -1.26
C LYS A 42 -22.13 23.85 -1.37
N LEU A 43 -21.37 24.52 -0.51
CA LEU A 43 -19.91 24.41 -0.46
C LEU A 43 -19.48 22.99 -0.07
N LEU A 44 -20.13 22.39 0.93
CA LEU A 44 -19.87 21.01 1.33
C LEU A 44 -20.14 20.02 0.20
N HIS A 45 -21.19 20.22 -0.58
CA HIS A 45 -21.47 19.39 -1.74
C HIS A 45 -20.35 19.48 -2.79
N GLN A 46 -19.86 20.69 -3.08
CA GLN A 46 -18.74 20.88 -4.01
C GLN A 46 -17.45 20.22 -3.50
N GLU A 47 -17.18 20.32 -2.20
CA GLU A 47 -16.03 19.67 -1.56
C GLU A 47 -16.11 18.14 -1.68
N VAL A 48 -17.29 17.55 -1.47
CA VAL A 48 -17.51 16.11 -1.64
C VAL A 48 -17.24 15.68 -3.08
N GLU A 49 -17.74 16.42 -4.07
CA GLU A 49 -17.47 16.12 -5.49
C GLU A 49 -15.97 16.25 -5.81
N ALA A 50 -15.30 17.28 -5.30
CA ALA A 50 -13.85 17.45 -5.47
C ALA A 50 -13.05 16.30 -4.85
N LEU A 51 -13.45 15.83 -3.67
CA LEU A 51 -12.85 14.66 -3.01
C LEU A 51 -13.03 13.39 -3.84
N ASN A 52 -14.23 13.15 -4.37
CA ASN A 52 -14.51 12.00 -5.22
C ASN A 52 -13.64 12.02 -6.48
N LEU A 53 -13.61 13.16 -7.19
CA LEU A 53 -12.78 13.34 -8.39
C LEU A 53 -11.29 13.14 -8.08
N SER A 54 -10.81 13.65 -6.95
CA SER A 54 -9.41 13.47 -6.52
C SER A 54 -9.10 12.02 -6.17
N ALA A 55 -10.02 11.31 -5.53
CA ALA A 55 -9.86 9.91 -5.17
C ALA A 55 -9.81 9.04 -6.44
N ASP A 56 -10.77 9.22 -7.36
CA ASP A 56 -10.80 8.51 -8.64
C ASP A 56 -9.54 8.77 -9.44
N LYS A 57 -9.06 10.03 -9.45
CA LYS A 57 -7.81 10.37 -10.14
C LYS A 57 -6.59 9.66 -9.53
N THR A 58 -6.53 9.61 -8.20
CA THR A 58 -5.44 8.91 -7.49
C THR A 58 -5.46 7.40 -7.79
N VAL A 59 -6.65 6.81 -7.89
CA VAL A 59 -6.82 5.40 -8.29
C VAL A 59 -6.32 5.19 -9.72
N GLU A 60 -6.76 6.01 -10.68
CA GLU A 60 -6.34 5.92 -12.08
C GLU A 60 -4.82 6.02 -12.23
N ASP A 61 -4.20 7.01 -11.57
CA ASP A 61 -2.74 7.19 -11.61
C ASP A 61 -2.01 6.00 -10.98
N SER A 62 -2.55 5.43 -9.90
CA SER A 62 -2.01 4.23 -9.26
C SER A 62 -2.12 3.00 -10.16
N GLU A 63 -3.26 2.78 -10.80
CA GLU A 63 -3.48 1.67 -11.75
C GLU A 63 -2.50 1.74 -12.93
N LYS A 64 -2.21 2.95 -13.42
CA LYS A 64 -1.21 3.16 -14.47
C LYS A 64 0.19 2.74 -14.00
N ILE A 65 0.60 3.15 -12.80
CA ILE A 65 1.90 2.75 -12.22
C ILE A 65 1.98 1.22 -12.07
N PHE A 66 0.92 0.58 -11.57
CA PHE A 66 0.89 -0.88 -11.46
C PHE A 66 0.96 -1.57 -12.83
N THR A 67 0.29 -1.03 -13.84
CA THR A 67 0.37 -1.53 -15.21
C THR A 67 1.80 -1.48 -15.76
N GLU A 68 2.52 -0.39 -15.52
CA GLU A 68 3.93 -0.26 -15.92
C GLU A 68 4.83 -1.28 -15.19
N LEU A 69 4.61 -1.49 -13.89
CA LEU A 69 5.33 -2.49 -13.11
C LEU A 69 5.08 -3.91 -13.63
N ILE A 70 3.82 -4.27 -13.91
CA ILE A 70 3.46 -5.58 -14.48
C ILE A 70 4.21 -5.79 -15.81
N ARG A 71 4.21 -4.80 -16.70
CA ARG A 71 4.94 -4.89 -17.99
C ARG A 71 6.43 -5.11 -17.80
N LEU A 72 7.07 -4.42 -16.85
CA LEU A 72 8.49 -4.62 -16.56
C LEU A 72 8.77 -6.06 -16.09
N MET A 73 7.89 -6.63 -15.26
CA MET A 73 8.01 -8.00 -14.78
C MET A 73 7.78 -9.02 -15.90
N GLU A 74 6.82 -8.79 -16.79
CA GLU A 74 6.57 -9.63 -17.97
C GLU A 74 7.76 -9.64 -18.94
N ASN A 75 8.37 -8.47 -19.18
CA ASN A 75 9.58 -8.36 -19.99
C ASN A 75 10.73 -9.17 -19.36
N ARG A 76 10.97 -9.00 -18.05
CA ARG A 76 12.03 -9.74 -17.36
C ARG A 76 11.79 -11.25 -17.33
N SER A 77 10.53 -11.67 -17.19
CA SER A 77 10.14 -13.08 -17.30
C SER A 77 10.47 -13.65 -18.69
N SER A 78 10.25 -12.85 -19.74
CA SER A 78 10.61 -13.20 -21.11
C SER A 78 12.13 -13.33 -21.28
N ASP A 79 12.93 -12.40 -20.74
CA ASP A 79 14.40 -12.49 -20.75
C ASP A 79 14.90 -13.79 -20.09
N VAL A 80 14.38 -14.13 -18.90
CA VAL A 80 14.74 -15.36 -18.18
C VAL A 80 14.40 -16.59 -19.02
N LYS A 81 13.22 -16.62 -19.63
CA LYS A 81 12.80 -17.70 -20.52
C LYS A 81 13.76 -17.85 -21.69
N GLU A 82 14.14 -16.76 -22.36
CA GLU A 82 15.07 -16.79 -23.48
C GLU A 82 16.46 -17.28 -23.05
N GLN A 83 16.97 -16.80 -21.92
CA GLN A 83 18.26 -17.22 -21.38
C GLN A 83 18.30 -18.73 -21.08
N VAL A 84 17.28 -19.25 -20.41
CA VAL A 84 17.14 -20.69 -20.12
C VAL A 84 17.09 -21.51 -21.41
N ARG A 85 16.32 -21.06 -22.41
CA ARG A 85 16.21 -21.76 -23.70
C ARG A 85 17.51 -21.71 -24.52
N SER A 86 18.24 -20.60 -24.46
CA SER A 86 19.55 -20.47 -25.10
C SER A 86 20.55 -21.46 -24.49
N GLN A 87 20.68 -21.45 -23.16
CA GLN A 87 21.57 -22.36 -22.44
C GLN A 87 21.19 -23.83 -22.66
N GLN A 88 19.89 -24.15 -22.68
CA GLN A 88 19.41 -25.50 -23.02
C GLN A 88 19.88 -25.95 -24.40
N ARG A 89 19.77 -25.09 -25.43
CA ARG A 89 20.22 -25.44 -26.80
C ARG A 89 21.71 -25.74 -26.85
N THR A 90 22.53 -24.90 -26.21
CA THR A 90 23.99 -25.09 -26.17
C THR A 90 24.38 -26.39 -25.48
N GLU A 91 23.82 -26.68 -24.30
CA GLU A 91 24.14 -27.92 -23.57
C GLU A 91 23.63 -29.16 -24.31
N VAL A 92 22.45 -29.11 -24.91
CA VAL A 92 21.93 -30.22 -25.72
C VAL A 92 22.80 -30.48 -26.94
N SER A 93 23.28 -29.43 -27.63
CA SER A 93 24.22 -29.59 -28.75
C SER A 93 25.49 -30.27 -28.29
N ARG A 94 26.10 -29.78 -27.20
CA ARG A 94 27.33 -30.35 -26.63
C ARG A 94 27.18 -31.83 -26.28
N VAL A 95 26.07 -32.22 -25.67
CA VAL A 95 25.80 -33.62 -25.30
C VAL A 95 25.59 -34.49 -26.54
N LYS A 96 24.89 -33.98 -27.56
CA LYS A 96 24.71 -34.71 -28.83
C LYS A 96 26.04 -34.96 -29.55
N ASP A 97 26.91 -33.95 -29.62
CA ASP A 97 28.22 -34.10 -30.25
C ASP A 97 29.07 -35.19 -29.55
N LEU A 98 28.96 -35.30 -28.22
CA LEU A 98 29.62 -36.36 -27.46
C LEU A 98 28.98 -37.73 -27.69
N GLN A 99 27.65 -37.78 -27.80
CA GLN A 99 26.92 -39.00 -28.11
C GLN A 99 27.31 -39.56 -29.48
N GLU A 100 27.35 -38.72 -30.52
CA GLU A 100 27.72 -39.13 -31.89
C GLU A 100 29.15 -39.69 -31.93
N LYS A 101 30.09 -39.04 -31.23
CA LYS A 101 31.47 -39.55 -31.11
C LYS A 101 31.53 -40.94 -30.46
N LEU A 102 30.79 -41.14 -29.37
CA LEU A 102 30.78 -42.42 -28.67
C LEU A 102 30.12 -43.53 -29.51
N GLU A 103 29.05 -43.22 -30.24
CA GLU A 103 28.40 -44.15 -31.16
C GLU A 103 29.34 -44.58 -32.30
N GLN A 104 30.15 -43.65 -32.81
CA GLN A 104 31.18 -43.94 -33.79
C GLN A 104 32.26 -44.87 -33.22
N GLU A 105 32.81 -44.55 -32.04
CA GLU A 105 33.84 -45.38 -31.38
C GLU A 105 33.34 -46.82 -31.12
N ILE A 106 32.09 -46.96 -30.63
CA ILE A 106 31.47 -48.29 -30.43
C ILE A 106 31.35 -49.05 -31.75
N SER A 107 30.99 -48.36 -32.84
CA SER A 107 30.84 -48.99 -34.16
C SER A 107 32.18 -49.48 -34.70
N GLU A 108 33.25 -48.70 -34.52
CA GLU A 108 34.62 -49.07 -34.88
C GLU A 108 35.11 -50.27 -34.04
N LEU A 109 34.89 -50.26 -32.72
CA LEU A 109 35.25 -51.37 -31.83
C LEU A 109 34.48 -52.65 -32.16
N LYS A 110 33.19 -52.56 -32.49
CA LYS A 110 32.39 -53.72 -32.96
C LYS A 110 32.94 -54.30 -34.26
N LEU A 111 33.35 -53.45 -35.21
CA LEU A 111 33.94 -53.90 -36.46
C LEU A 111 35.26 -54.64 -36.22
N LEU A 112 36.10 -54.13 -35.32
CA LEU A 112 37.35 -54.79 -34.93
C LEU A 112 37.11 -56.14 -34.24
N SER A 113 36.18 -56.20 -33.30
CA SER A 113 35.81 -57.45 -32.62
C SER A 113 35.28 -58.51 -33.60
N HIS A 114 34.46 -58.12 -34.58
CA HIS A 114 33.96 -59.06 -35.59
C HIS A 114 35.05 -59.53 -36.57
N ARG A 115 36.06 -58.68 -36.81
CA ARG A 115 37.25 -59.02 -37.60
C ARG A 115 38.22 -59.93 -36.84
N GLU A 116 38.31 -59.79 -35.53
CA GLU A 116 39.09 -60.68 -34.65
C GLU A 116 38.50 -62.09 -34.56
N ASP A 117 37.17 -62.22 -34.58
CA ASP A 117 36.52 -63.52 -34.81
C ASP A 117 36.81 -64.07 -36.22
N LEU A 118 36.99 -63.20 -37.22
CA LEU A 118 37.44 -63.59 -38.57
C LEU A 118 38.93 -64.02 -38.61
N ASN A 119 39.73 -63.62 -37.63
CA ASN A 119 41.14 -64.03 -37.53
C ASN A 119 41.30 -65.50 -37.06
N GLN A 120 40.25 -66.12 -36.49
CA GLN A 120 40.19 -67.59 -36.37
C GLN A 120 40.07 -68.29 -37.74
N PHE A 121 39.61 -67.57 -38.78
CA PHE A 121 39.47 -68.08 -40.14
C PHE A 121 40.67 -67.74 -41.05
N LEU A 122 41.52 -66.78 -40.66
CA LEU A 122 42.60 -66.25 -41.50
C LEU A 122 44.01 -66.43 -40.90
N LEU A 123 44.28 -67.56 -40.26
CA LEU A 123 45.66 -68.03 -40.05
C LEU A 123 46.29 -68.49 -41.40
N ASN A 124 46.34 -67.61 -42.40
CA ASN A 124 47.01 -67.87 -43.68
C ASN A 124 47.71 -66.64 -44.32
N ASP A 125 47.86 -65.49 -43.65
CA ASP A 125 48.68 -64.39 -44.20
C ASP A 125 49.49 -63.63 -43.12
N PRO A 126 50.84 -63.58 -43.18
CA PRO A 126 51.70 -62.97 -42.17
C PRO A 126 51.98 -61.46 -42.33
N SER A 127 51.12 -60.67 -42.97
CA SER A 127 51.50 -59.30 -43.40
C SER A 127 50.84 -58.10 -42.69
N LEU A 128 50.05 -58.24 -41.62
CA LEU A 128 49.43 -57.08 -40.94
C LEU A 128 50.18 -56.67 -39.66
N SER A 129 50.86 -55.52 -39.76
CA SER A 129 51.54 -54.83 -38.66
C SER A 129 50.57 -54.35 -37.56
N PRO A 130 51.03 -54.20 -36.31
CA PRO A 130 50.17 -53.95 -35.17
C PRO A 130 49.77 -52.46 -35.11
N LEU A 131 48.54 -52.15 -35.51
CA LEU A 131 47.91 -50.85 -35.21
C LEU A 131 47.31 -50.91 -33.80
N GLY A 132 48.19 -51.05 -32.81
CA GLY A 132 47.85 -51.20 -31.40
C GLY A 132 48.25 -49.97 -30.59
N GLU A 133 47.70 -48.81 -30.92
CA GLU A 133 47.70 -47.64 -30.02
C GLU A 133 46.32 -46.98 -30.13
N ALA A 134 45.30 -47.69 -29.64
CA ALA A 134 44.07 -47.05 -29.21
C ALA A 134 44.47 -46.14 -28.02
N THR A 135 44.66 -44.86 -28.32
CA THR A 135 44.99 -43.84 -27.33
C THR A 135 43.96 -43.92 -26.21
N GLU A 136 44.45 -44.01 -24.98
CA GLU A 136 43.67 -44.22 -23.76
C GLU A 136 42.37 -43.41 -23.76
N SER A 137 41.27 -44.15 -23.63
CA SER A 137 39.90 -43.65 -23.53
C SER A 137 39.82 -42.47 -22.57
N SER A 138 39.63 -41.26 -23.10
CA SER A 138 39.37 -40.09 -22.26
C SER A 138 38.00 -40.27 -21.63
N GLY A 139 37.96 -40.59 -20.34
CA GLY A 139 36.72 -40.78 -19.59
C GLY A 139 35.75 -39.62 -19.84
N ILE A 140 34.52 -39.95 -20.22
CA ILE A 140 33.49 -38.96 -20.53
C ILE A 140 33.13 -38.23 -19.23
N ASP A 141 33.50 -36.96 -19.11
CA ASP A 141 33.07 -36.09 -18.03
C ASP A 141 31.59 -35.72 -18.22
N ILE A 142 30.71 -36.53 -17.64
CA ILE A 142 29.27 -36.22 -17.55
C ILE A 142 29.07 -35.28 -16.36
N ARG A 143 29.11 -33.97 -16.62
CA ARG A 143 28.75 -32.97 -15.61
C ARG A 143 27.29 -33.14 -15.15
N PRO A 144 27.00 -33.13 -13.83
CA PRO A 144 25.64 -33.23 -13.31
C PRO A 144 24.71 -32.07 -13.74
N LEU A 145 23.43 -32.38 -13.89
CA LEU A 145 22.34 -31.60 -14.48
C LEU A 145 21.86 -30.35 -13.70
N ARG A 146 22.70 -29.69 -12.88
CA ARG A 146 22.28 -28.52 -12.05
C ARG A 146 22.18 -27.18 -12.81
N TYR A 147 21.98 -27.18 -14.12
CA TYR A 147 22.12 -25.98 -14.96
C TYR A 147 21.11 -24.85 -14.68
N PHE A 148 19.95 -25.15 -14.08
CA PHE A 148 18.84 -24.18 -13.95
C PHE A 148 18.34 -23.99 -12.51
N GLU A 149 18.89 -24.72 -11.54
CA GLU A 149 18.53 -24.56 -10.12
C GLU A 149 18.92 -23.17 -9.62
N ASP A 150 20.11 -22.69 -9.97
CA ASP A 150 20.61 -21.35 -9.60
C ASP A 150 19.74 -20.23 -10.17
N VAL A 151 19.22 -20.39 -11.39
CA VAL A 151 18.30 -19.43 -12.02
C VAL A 151 16.99 -19.37 -11.23
N THR A 152 16.47 -20.52 -10.82
CA THR A 152 15.24 -20.60 -10.04
C THR A 152 15.41 -19.98 -8.64
N ALA A 153 16.55 -20.23 -7.98
CA ALA A 153 16.89 -19.62 -6.70
C ALA A 153 17.02 -18.10 -6.81
N ALA A 154 17.73 -17.60 -7.83
CA ALA A 154 17.90 -16.16 -8.07
C ALA A 154 16.56 -15.46 -8.35
N VAL A 155 15.68 -16.06 -9.16
CA VAL A 155 14.33 -15.50 -9.43
C VAL A 155 13.48 -15.52 -8.17
N SER A 156 13.63 -16.53 -7.30
CA SER A 156 12.93 -16.59 -6.01
C SER A 156 13.39 -15.48 -5.06
N GLU A 157 14.70 -15.19 -5.01
CA GLU A 157 15.23 -14.09 -4.20
C GLU A 157 14.68 -12.72 -4.65
N VAL A 158 14.54 -12.52 -5.97
CA VAL A 158 13.91 -11.30 -6.52
C VAL A 158 12.45 -11.18 -6.08
N ARG A 159 11.70 -12.28 -6.11
CA ARG A 159 10.30 -12.32 -5.62
C ARG A 159 10.23 -11.92 -4.15
N ASP A 160 11.07 -12.50 -3.30
CA ASP A 160 11.02 -12.27 -1.86
C ASP A 160 11.36 -10.82 -1.52
N LYS A 161 12.40 -10.25 -2.15
CA LYS A 161 12.72 -8.82 -2.02
C LYS A 161 11.59 -7.91 -2.48
N LEU A 162 10.89 -8.27 -3.56
CA LEU A 162 9.74 -7.49 -4.03
C LEU A 162 8.59 -7.55 -3.01
N GLN A 163 8.33 -8.72 -2.41
CA GLN A 163 7.32 -8.86 -1.36
C GLN A 163 7.65 -8.02 -0.13
N ASP A 164 8.91 -7.97 0.30
CA ASP A 164 9.34 -7.15 1.43
C ASP A 164 9.10 -5.65 1.18
N VAL A 165 9.50 -5.16 0.00
CA VAL A 165 9.29 -3.76 -0.40
C VAL A 165 7.80 -3.41 -0.46
N LEU A 166 6.98 -4.32 -0.97
CA LEU A 166 5.53 -4.15 -1.01
C LEU A 166 4.90 -4.20 0.38
N GLY A 167 5.43 -4.98 1.32
CA GLY A 167 4.93 -5.03 2.70
C GLY A 167 5.17 -3.74 3.48
N GLU A 168 6.43 -3.30 3.57
CA GLU A 168 6.82 -2.17 4.45
C GLU A 168 6.34 -0.80 3.97
N LYS A 169 6.36 -0.55 2.65
CA LYS A 169 5.96 0.75 2.10
C LYS A 169 4.45 0.90 1.98
N TRP A 170 3.72 -0.18 1.71
CA TRP A 170 2.28 -0.14 1.50
C TRP A 170 1.50 0.23 2.77
N THR A 171 1.94 -0.24 3.94
CA THR A 171 1.34 0.13 5.22
C THR A 171 1.42 1.63 5.48
N ASN A 172 2.50 2.30 5.06
CA ASN A 172 2.67 3.74 5.28
C ASN A 172 1.78 4.60 4.36
N VAL A 173 1.44 4.12 3.16
CA VAL A 173 0.58 4.83 2.20
C VAL A 173 -0.90 4.81 2.63
N LEU A 174 -1.35 3.72 3.27
CA LEU A 174 -2.73 3.59 3.76
C LEU A 174 -2.97 4.34 5.10
N LEU A 175 -1.93 4.84 5.74
CA LEU A 175 -1.96 5.41 7.10
C LEU A 175 -2.03 6.95 7.14
N THR A 176 -2.49 7.59 6.06
CA THR A 176 -2.87 9.01 6.04
C THR A 176 -4.13 9.23 6.89
N SER A 177 -3.93 9.14 8.20
CA SER A 177 -4.98 9.22 9.21
C SER A 177 -5.52 10.65 9.34
N SER A 178 -6.80 10.84 9.05
CA SER A 178 -7.53 12.04 9.46
C SER A 178 -7.65 12.06 10.98
N ARG A 179 -6.92 12.96 11.66
CA ARG A 179 -7.02 13.12 13.12
C ARG A 179 -8.04 14.20 13.43
N ILE A 180 -8.92 13.92 14.40
CA ILE A 180 -9.91 14.88 14.89
C ILE A 180 -9.52 15.33 16.29
N GLY A 181 -9.34 16.63 16.47
CA GLY A 181 -9.16 17.26 17.78
C GLY A 181 -10.49 17.68 18.38
N VAL A 182 -10.70 17.44 19.67
CA VAL A 182 -11.90 17.88 20.40
C VAL A 182 -11.46 18.74 21.58
N TYR A 183 -11.99 19.96 21.67
CA TYR A 183 -11.73 20.90 22.76
C TYR A 183 -13.03 21.24 23.48
N LEU A 184 -13.00 21.18 24.81
CA LEU A 184 -14.13 21.51 25.67
C LEU A 184 -13.71 22.56 26.71
N ASP A 185 -14.39 23.69 26.70
CA ASP A 185 -14.40 24.65 27.81
C ASP A 185 -15.78 24.61 28.47
N HIS A 186 -15.85 23.90 29.60
CA HIS A 186 -17.11 23.70 30.33
C HIS A 186 -17.64 25.02 30.92
N LYS A 187 -16.75 25.90 31.41
CA LYS A 187 -17.14 27.17 32.03
C LYS A 187 -17.67 28.17 31.00
N ALA A 188 -17.02 28.25 29.85
CA ALA A 188 -17.46 29.11 28.76
C ALA A 188 -18.62 28.51 27.94
N GLY A 189 -18.93 27.22 28.16
CA GLY A 189 -19.98 26.53 27.42
C GLY A 189 -19.60 26.21 25.97
N ILE A 190 -18.30 26.02 25.68
CA ILE A 190 -17.78 25.86 24.31
C ILE A 190 -17.35 24.42 24.09
N LEU A 191 -17.83 23.82 23.00
CA LEU A 191 -17.34 22.55 22.47
C LEU A 191 -16.91 22.76 21.01
N SER A 192 -15.63 22.52 20.72
CA SER A 192 -15.05 22.74 19.39
C SER A 192 -14.42 21.46 18.84
N PHE A 193 -14.60 21.22 17.55
CA PHE A 193 -14.03 20.11 16.78
C PHE A 193 -13.06 20.66 15.74
N TYR A 194 -11.92 19.98 15.56
CA TYR A 194 -10.86 20.41 14.66
C TYR A 194 -10.39 19.25 13.79
N SER A 195 -10.01 19.56 12.55
CA SER A 195 -9.15 18.68 11.76
C SER A 195 -7.71 18.97 12.14
N VAL A 196 -6.97 17.92 12.47
CA VAL A 196 -5.58 18.01 12.93
C VAL A 196 -4.68 17.31 11.92
N SER A 197 -3.92 18.10 11.16
CA SER A 197 -2.82 17.63 10.34
C SER A 197 -1.55 18.39 10.75
N ASP A 198 -0.89 19.10 9.84
CA ASP A 198 0.18 20.04 10.16
C ASP A 198 -0.36 21.32 10.79
N THR A 199 -1.62 21.65 10.51
CA THR A 199 -2.33 22.79 11.08
C THR A 199 -3.67 22.33 11.69
N MET A 200 -4.17 23.10 12.66
CA MET A 200 -5.39 22.78 13.37
C MET A 200 -6.53 23.67 12.86
N THR A 201 -7.43 23.09 12.06
CA THR A 201 -8.53 23.82 11.40
C THR A 201 -9.82 23.58 12.16
N LEU A 202 -10.49 24.64 12.62
CA LEU A 202 -11.78 24.54 13.31
C LEU A 202 -12.85 24.04 12.32
N LEU A 203 -13.42 22.88 12.61
CA LEU A 203 -14.52 22.28 11.84
C LEU A 203 -15.88 22.73 12.36
N HIS A 204 -16.07 22.70 13.67
CA HIS A 204 -17.35 23.00 14.28
C HIS A 204 -17.20 23.55 15.69
N ARG A 205 -18.04 24.51 16.07
CA ARG A 205 -18.13 25.03 17.44
C ARG A 205 -19.59 25.11 17.88
N VAL A 206 -19.88 24.51 19.02
CA VAL A 206 -21.16 24.63 19.72
C VAL A 206 -20.96 25.53 20.93
N GLN A 207 -21.87 26.48 21.13
CA GLN A 207 -21.96 27.28 22.34
C GLN A 207 -23.27 26.94 23.04
N THR A 208 -23.19 26.41 24.27
CA THR A 208 -24.34 25.94 25.04
C THR A 208 -24.06 26.02 26.54
N THR A 209 -25.10 26.01 27.36
CA THR A 209 -24.95 25.97 28.83
C THR A 209 -25.00 24.52 29.31
N PHE A 210 -23.88 24.01 29.81
CA PHE A 210 -23.82 22.65 30.35
C PHE A 210 -24.31 22.64 31.81
N THR A 211 -25.46 22.01 32.04
CA THR A 211 -26.07 21.92 33.38
C THR A 211 -25.58 20.73 34.20
N GLN A 212 -24.82 19.82 33.58
CA GLN A 212 -24.29 18.60 34.19
C GLN A 212 -22.82 18.39 33.79
N PRO A 213 -22.06 17.55 34.53
CA PRO A 213 -20.72 17.13 34.14
C PRO A 213 -20.74 16.38 32.80
N LEU A 214 -19.73 16.60 31.97
CA LEU A 214 -19.53 15.89 30.70
C LEU A 214 -18.44 14.84 30.85
N TYR A 215 -18.64 13.69 30.22
CA TYR A 215 -17.68 12.59 30.19
C TYR A 215 -17.29 12.29 28.75
N ALA A 216 -15.99 12.11 28.51
CA ALA A 216 -15.48 11.74 27.20
C ALA A 216 -15.74 10.24 26.94
N GLY A 217 -16.52 9.93 25.92
CA GLY A 217 -16.79 8.56 25.47
C GLY A 217 -16.25 8.34 24.07
N PHE A 218 -15.46 7.27 23.87
CA PHE A 218 -14.89 6.92 22.58
C PHE A 218 -15.28 5.50 22.19
N ARG A 219 -15.64 5.32 20.91
CA ARG A 219 -15.81 4.00 20.30
C ARG A 219 -14.76 3.87 19.20
N LEU A 220 -13.82 2.96 19.40
CA LEU A 220 -12.82 2.62 18.40
C LEU A 220 -13.28 1.38 17.63
N TYR A 221 -13.26 1.47 16.30
CA TYR A 221 -13.43 0.31 15.44
C TYR A 221 -12.08 -0.39 15.28
N SER A 222 -12.08 -1.72 15.12
CA SER A 222 -10.87 -2.55 15.07
C SER A 222 -10.06 -2.42 13.76
N THR A 223 -9.98 -1.21 13.21
CA THR A 223 -9.09 -0.91 12.07
C THR A 223 -7.67 -0.65 12.58
N PRO A 224 -6.64 -1.26 11.98
CA PRO A 224 -5.24 -1.00 12.34
C PRO A 224 -4.92 0.50 12.31
N GLY A 225 -4.27 1.02 13.35
CA GLY A 225 -3.82 2.41 13.43
C GLY A 225 -4.79 3.41 14.11
N THR A 226 -5.98 2.98 14.52
CA THR A 226 -6.91 3.84 15.27
C THR A 226 -6.43 4.05 16.71
N THR A 227 -6.18 5.30 17.11
CA THR A 227 -5.72 5.66 18.45
C THR A 227 -6.48 6.86 19.01
N VAL A 228 -6.53 7.00 20.33
CA VAL A 228 -7.06 8.18 21.04
C VAL A 228 -6.03 8.60 22.08
N GLU A 229 -5.75 9.89 22.13
CA GLU A 229 -4.83 10.48 23.09
C GLU A 229 -5.51 11.65 23.83
N PHE A 230 -5.31 11.70 25.15
CA PHE A 230 -5.69 12.87 25.95
C PHE A 230 -4.49 13.79 26.08
N SER A 231 -4.51 14.90 25.34
CA SER A 231 -3.47 15.91 25.45
C SER A 231 -3.66 16.76 26.71
N LYS A 232 -2.61 16.92 27.52
CA LYS A 232 -2.60 17.91 28.61
C LYS A 232 -2.32 19.29 28.02
N LEU A 233 -3.22 20.25 28.24
CA LEU A 233 -2.96 21.64 27.92
C LEU A 233 -1.87 22.17 28.87
N LYS A 234 -0.79 22.73 28.31
CA LYS A 234 0.16 23.52 29.10
C LYS A 234 -0.51 24.86 29.40
N GLU A 235 -0.69 25.18 30.67
CA GLU A 235 -1.03 26.53 31.09
C GLU A 235 0.16 27.43 30.75
N THR A 236 -0.02 28.35 29.81
CA THR A 236 0.94 29.41 29.54
C THR A 236 0.89 30.36 30.72
N GLU A 237 1.92 30.32 31.57
CA GLU A 237 2.12 31.31 32.63
C GLU A 237 2.18 32.71 31.98
N VAL A 238 1.16 33.51 32.25
CA VAL A 238 1.20 34.95 31.96
C VAL A 238 2.18 35.56 32.97
N SER A 239 3.40 35.79 32.50
CA SER A 239 4.39 36.61 33.20
C SER A 239 3.77 37.96 33.58
N SER A 240 3.47 38.13 34.86
CA SER A 240 3.10 39.40 35.46
C SER A 240 4.34 40.31 35.46
N GLY A 241 4.48 41.12 34.41
CA GLY A 241 5.43 42.22 34.37
C GLY A 241 5.10 43.20 35.49
N THR A 242 5.92 43.19 36.55
CA THR A 242 5.86 44.18 37.62
C THR A 242 6.55 45.44 37.12
N ALA A 243 5.83 46.56 37.16
CA ALA A 243 6.37 47.89 36.88
C ALA A 243 7.45 48.23 37.92
N GLY A 244 8.62 48.66 37.44
CA GLY A 244 9.65 49.35 38.19
C GLY A 244 9.92 50.70 37.56
#